data_AF-A0A840SER2-F1
#
_entry.id   AF-A0A840SER2-F1
#
_cell.length_a   1.000
_cell.length_b   1.000
_cell.length_c   1.000
_cell.angle_alpha   90.00
_cell.angle_beta   90.00
_cell.angle_gamma   90.00
#
_symmetry.space_group_name_H-M   'P 1'
#
loop_
_entity.id
_entity.type
_entity.pdbx_description
1 polymer ?
#
loop_
_entity_poly.entity_id
_entity_poly.type
_entity_poly.pdbx_seq_one_letter_code
_entity_poly.pdbx_strand_id
1 'polypeptide(L)'
;MGNYKLIRKYIFSEVSCVQHEDYKYIYKLNGYDPKKNKIVYRYMPLKRFYEYKEKKEMVFVSPTVWEDPYESKFLAKNQEYERLKDKKIFCLCVTNKKIENEAAAWKMYSPNDNAKSIKVYFNLDEFLARLNEFAKREKKKVYIGNAIYSFTKKEIDKLDKEGELGNDIFFPKDFSIEHYLSLMCLKRSSFSFENEIRIFIVDKKKKDDFLVVDKFPFDEKIISAITISPIIPFSYDDSRKRIYNRLLNLEFQNIKKDLIDRGLKCKIYKSSLYVKK
;
A
#
# COMPACT_ATOMS: atom_id res chain seq x y z
N MET A 1 23.45 -0.67 -25.82
CA MET A 1 22.99 -1.41 -24.61
C MET A 1 23.81 -1.11 -23.34
N GLY A 2 25.06 -0.63 -23.41
CA GLY A 2 25.89 -0.35 -22.23
C GLY A 2 25.46 0.84 -21.35
N ASN A 3 24.97 1.95 -21.93
CA ASN A 3 24.68 3.17 -21.18
C ASN A 3 23.46 3.09 -20.23
N TYR A 4 22.47 2.22 -20.53
CA TYR A 4 21.29 2.07 -19.66
C TYR A 4 21.58 1.27 -18.38
N LYS A 5 22.48 0.27 -18.42
CA LYS A 5 22.93 -0.46 -17.22
C LYS A 5 23.73 0.44 -16.29
N LEU A 6 24.58 1.31 -16.86
CA LEU A 6 25.36 2.29 -16.11
C LEU A 6 24.46 3.28 -15.36
N ILE A 7 23.46 3.89 -16.03
CA ILE A 7 22.54 4.83 -15.38
C ILE A 7 21.73 4.17 -14.26
N ARG A 8 21.31 2.90 -14.41
CA ARG A 8 20.56 2.18 -13.36
C ARG A 8 21.41 1.78 -12.15
N LYS A 9 22.70 1.50 -12.35
CA LYS A 9 23.65 1.28 -11.24
C LYS A 9 23.83 2.53 -10.36
N TYR A 10 23.58 3.73 -10.90
CA TYR A 10 23.57 4.98 -10.13
C TYR A 10 22.24 5.27 -9.42
N ILE A 11 21.13 4.63 -9.80
CA ILE A 11 19.81 4.86 -9.17
C ILE A 11 19.66 4.02 -7.88
N PHE A 12 20.33 2.88 -7.79
CA PHE A 12 20.44 2.07 -6.58
C PHE A 12 21.90 1.66 -6.41
N SER A 13 22.68 2.38 -5.60
CA SER A 13 24.03 1.96 -5.22
C SER A 13 24.02 0.93 -4.10
N GLU A 14 22.98 0.96 -3.25
CA GLU A 14 22.80 0.06 -2.11
C GLU A 14 21.33 0.06 -1.63
N VAL A 15 20.92 -0.98 -0.91
CA VAL A 15 19.71 -0.92 -0.08
C VAL A 15 20.00 0.02 1.08
N SER A 16 19.25 1.13 1.17
CA SER A 16 19.37 2.08 2.28
C SER A 16 18.24 1.89 3.28
N CYS A 17 18.60 1.99 4.56
CA CYS A 17 17.65 2.00 5.67
C CYS A 17 18.12 3.02 6.71
N VAL A 18 17.32 4.06 6.93
CA VAL A 18 17.65 5.13 7.88
C VAL A 18 16.50 5.28 8.85
N GLN A 19 16.80 5.38 10.14
CA GLN A 19 15.78 5.66 11.14
C GLN A 19 15.08 7.00 10.84
N HIS A 20 13.77 7.07 11.03
CA HIS A 20 13.02 8.31 10.89
C HIS A 20 13.47 9.30 11.96
N GLU A 21 13.64 10.57 11.58
CA GLU A 21 14.18 11.62 12.45
C GLU A 21 13.31 11.83 13.70
N ASP A 22 11.99 11.88 13.48
CA ASP A 22 11.02 12.14 14.55
C ASP A 22 10.50 10.87 15.27
N TYR A 23 10.80 9.66 14.75
CA TYR A 23 10.15 8.43 15.20
C TYR A 23 11.15 7.28 15.42
N LYS A 24 11.37 6.93 16.69
CA LYS A 24 12.33 5.91 17.12
C LYS A 24 12.08 4.51 16.55
N TYR A 25 10.84 4.12 16.28
CA TYR A 25 10.49 2.77 15.84
C TYR A 25 10.18 2.67 14.35
N ILE A 26 10.40 3.76 13.60
CA ILE A 26 10.12 3.84 12.17
C ILE A 26 11.43 3.99 11.41
N TYR A 27 11.55 3.24 10.31
CA TYR A 27 12.72 3.22 9.45
C TYR A 27 12.31 3.46 8.00
N LYS A 28 13.07 4.29 7.28
CA LYS A 28 12.85 4.67 5.89
C LYS A 28 13.73 3.80 5.00
N LEU A 29 13.10 3.07 4.07
CA LEU A 29 13.77 2.20 3.11
C LEU A 29 13.96 2.90 1.77
N ASN A 30 15.05 2.57 1.08
CA ASN A 30 15.27 2.88 -0.33
C ASN A 30 15.10 4.37 -0.66
N GLY A 31 15.65 5.24 0.20
CA GLY A 31 15.57 6.69 0.03
C GLY A 31 14.16 7.30 0.18
N TYR A 32 13.22 6.60 0.82
CA TYR A 32 11.91 7.17 1.10
C TYR A 32 12.01 8.45 1.92
N ASP A 33 11.30 9.49 1.48
CA ASP A 33 11.24 10.79 2.14
C ASP A 33 9.79 11.14 2.51
N PRO A 34 9.41 11.06 3.80
CA PRO A 34 8.06 11.36 4.26
C PRO A 34 7.71 12.85 4.11
N LYS A 35 8.69 13.77 4.10
CA LYS A 35 8.44 15.21 4.03
C LYS A 35 7.80 15.64 2.72
N LYS A 36 7.97 14.84 1.67
CA LYS A 36 7.32 15.03 0.36
C LYS A 36 5.83 14.65 0.38
N ASN A 37 5.35 13.97 1.42
CA ASN A 37 4.10 13.20 1.40
C ASN A 37 3.21 13.46 2.61
N LYS A 38 2.71 14.68 2.80
CA LYS A 38 1.82 14.99 3.95
C LYS A 38 0.52 14.17 3.95
N ILE A 39 0.00 13.85 2.78
CA ILE A 39 -1.23 13.07 2.60
C ILE A 39 -0.90 11.85 1.75
N VAL A 40 -1.24 10.68 2.27
CA VAL A 40 -1.28 9.43 1.52
C VAL A 40 -2.71 8.93 1.47
N TYR A 41 -3.04 8.07 0.53
CA TYR A 41 -4.38 7.51 0.43
C TYR A 41 -4.33 6.08 -0.07
N ARG A 42 -5.44 5.38 0.10
CA ARG A 42 -5.66 4.09 -0.54
C ARG A 42 -7.10 3.91 -0.95
N TYR A 43 -7.29 3.13 -1.99
CA TYR A 43 -8.60 2.59 -2.35
C TYR A 43 -8.87 1.33 -1.49
N MET A 44 -10.12 1.12 -1.13
CA MET A 44 -10.58 -0.09 -0.45
C MET A 44 -12.08 -0.30 -0.63
N PRO A 45 -12.59 -1.53 -0.49
CA PRO A 45 -14.02 -1.78 -0.39
C PRO A 45 -14.63 -1.02 0.80
N LEU A 46 -15.81 -0.43 0.61
CA LEU A 46 -16.56 0.28 1.65
C LEU A 46 -16.86 -0.63 2.84
N LYS A 47 -17.21 -1.90 2.58
CA LYS A 47 -17.40 -2.92 3.62
C LYS A 47 -16.16 -3.07 4.52
N ARG A 48 -14.96 -3.06 3.94
CA ARG A 48 -13.71 -3.17 4.69
C ARG A 48 -13.49 -1.98 5.62
N PHE A 49 -13.89 -0.79 5.17
CA PHE A 49 -13.85 0.41 6.00
C PHE A 49 -14.82 0.33 7.18
N TYR A 50 -16.02 -0.22 6.98
CA TYR A 50 -16.95 -0.46 8.08
C TYR A 50 -16.39 -1.46 9.09
N GLU A 51 -15.75 -2.53 8.63
CA GLU A 51 -15.07 -3.47 9.52
C GLU A 51 -13.97 -2.79 10.35
N TYR A 52 -13.21 -1.85 9.78
CA TYR A 52 -12.21 -1.08 10.53
C TYR A 52 -12.84 -0.25 11.64
N LYS A 53 -13.99 0.39 11.35
CA LYS A 53 -14.73 1.18 12.34
C LYS A 53 -15.33 0.32 13.44
N GLU A 54 -16.03 -0.75 13.07
CA GLU A 54 -16.73 -1.64 14.00
C GLU A 54 -15.76 -2.37 14.92
N LYS A 55 -14.65 -2.88 14.37
CA LYS A 55 -13.63 -3.60 15.15
C LYS A 55 -12.61 -2.67 15.80
N LYS A 56 -12.57 -1.39 15.42
CA LYS A 56 -11.52 -0.42 15.80
C LYS A 56 -10.12 -0.95 15.48
N GLU A 57 -10.00 -1.66 14.36
CA GLU A 57 -8.77 -2.34 13.93
C GLU A 57 -8.54 -2.14 12.42
N MET A 58 -7.41 -1.57 12.04
CA MET A 58 -6.88 -1.58 10.68
C MET A 58 -5.97 -2.80 10.54
N VAL A 59 -6.00 -3.44 9.38
CA VAL A 59 -5.24 -4.68 9.16
C VAL A 59 -4.09 -4.47 8.20
N PHE A 60 -2.92 -4.92 8.61
CA PHE A 60 -1.75 -5.16 7.79
C PHE A 60 -1.76 -6.65 7.40
N VAL A 61 -1.51 -6.95 6.13
CA VAL A 61 -1.58 -8.32 5.61
C VAL A 61 -0.19 -8.87 5.37
N SER A 62 0.01 -10.17 5.62
CA SER A 62 1.27 -10.80 5.31
C SER A 62 1.52 -10.81 3.80
N PRO A 63 2.75 -10.54 3.33
CA PRO A 63 3.09 -10.69 1.93
C PRO A 63 2.85 -12.10 1.35
N THR A 64 2.69 -13.12 2.20
CA THR A 64 2.36 -14.50 1.80
C THR A 64 1.00 -14.65 1.13
N VAL A 65 0.09 -13.68 1.30
CA VAL A 65 -1.23 -13.68 0.64
C VAL A 65 -1.28 -12.75 -0.58
N TRP A 66 -0.14 -12.22 -1.04
CA TRP A 66 -0.09 -11.40 -2.25
C TRP A 66 -0.30 -12.24 -3.50
N GLU A 67 -1.19 -11.79 -4.38
CA GLU A 67 -1.57 -12.49 -5.60
C GLU A 67 -0.55 -12.32 -6.73
N ASP A 68 0.28 -11.26 -6.69
CA ASP A 68 1.29 -11.03 -7.74
C ASP A 68 2.48 -12.00 -7.55
N PRO A 69 2.74 -12.89 -8.53
CA PRO A 69 3.83 -13.86 -8.44
C PRO A 69 5.23 -13.22 -8.39
N TYR A 70 5.39 -11.98 -8.88
CA TYR A 70 6.67 -11.26 -8.82
C TYR A 70 6.92 -10.63 -7.46
N GLU A 71 5.86 -10.20 -6.77
CA GLU A 71 5.96 -9.66 -5.41
C GLU A 71 6.17 -10.77 -4.38
N SER A 72 5.66 -11.98 -4.67
CA SER A 72 5.82 -13.16 -3.82
C SER A 72 7.04 -14.04 -4.16
N LYS A 73 7.72 -13.78 -5.30
CA LYS A 73 8.84 -14.59 -5.82
C LYS A 73 9.93 -14.87 -4.79
N PHE A 74 10.28 -13.86 -3.99
CA PHE A 74 11.37 -13.95 -3.02
C PHE A 74 10.90 -14.22 -1.60
N LEU A 75 9.63 -14.54 -1.37
CA LEU A 75 9.13 -14.78 -0.02
C LEU A 75 9.88 -15.90 0.69
N ALA A 76 10.12 -17.02 -0.01
CA ALA A 76 10.84 -18.17 0.55
C ALA A 76 12.28 -17.86 0.95
N LYS A 77 12.86 -16.74 0.45
CA LYS A 77 14.24 -16.35 0.80
C LYS A 77 14.43 -16.08 2.29
N ASN A 78 13.39 -15.67 3.03
CA ASN A 78 13.54 -15.54 4.50
C ASN A 78 13.84 -16.88 5.20
N GLN A 79 13.44 -18.01 4.61
CA GLN A 79 13.68 -19.34 5.16
C GLN A 79 15.12 -19.80 4.90
N GLU A 80 15.82 -19.19 3.94
CA GLU A 80 17.23 -19.49 3.65
C GLU A 80 18.17 -18.85 4.69
N TYR A 81 17.74 -17.78 5.37
CA TYR A 81 18.56 -17.04 6.34
C TYR A 81 18.03 -17.19 7.77
N GLU A 82 18.79 -17.88 8.63
CA GLU A 82 18.43 -18.13 10.04
C GLU A 82 17.97 -16.87 10.79
N ARG A 83 18.62 -15.72 10.56
CA ARG A 83 18.30 -14.45 11.22
C ARG A 83 16.89 -13.90 10.88
N LEU A 84 16.27 -14.40 9.81
CA LEU A 84 14.98 -13.96 9.30
C LEU A 84 13.84 -14.95 9.54
N LYS A 85 14.13 -16.21 9.89
CA LYS A 85 13.14 -17.28 10.08
C LYS A 85 12.05 -16.94 11.11
N ASP A 86 12.42 -16.18 12.15
CA ASP A 86 11.51 -15.78 13.23
C ASP A 86 10.92 -14.37 13.03
N LYS A 87 10.97 -13.82 11.82
CA LYS A 87 10.38 -12.51 11.51
C LYS A 87 9.03 -12.69 10.83
N LYS A 88 7.99 -12.14 11.44
CA LYS A 88 6.68 -11.99 10.80
C LYS A 88 6.58 -10.60 10.21
N ILE A 89 6.13 -10.52 8.97
CA ILE A 89 6.04 -9.27 8.21
C ILE A 89 4.60 -9.09 7.78
N PHE A 90 4.10 -7.89 8.03
CA PHE A 90 2.76 -7.46 7.63
C PHE A 90 2.88 -6.13 6.91
N CYS A 91 2.12 -5.95 5.84
CA CYS A 91 2.22 -4.80 4.97
C CYS A 91 0.87 -4.10 4.79
N LEU A 92 0.94 -2.78 4.68
CA LEU A 92 -0.14 -1.91 4.26
C LEU A 92 0.37 -1.02 3.13
N CYS A 93 -0.34 -1.02 2.01
CA CYS A 93 0.03 -0.24 0.84
C CYS A 93 -0.85 1.00 0.73
N VAL A 94 -0.21 2.14 0.47
CA VAL A 94 -0.84 3.44 0.22
C VAL A 94 -0.17 4.08 -1.01
N THR A 95 -0.69 5.21 -1.47
CA THR A 95 -0.08 6.01 -2.53
C THR A 95 -0.27 7.50 -2.24
N ASN A 96 0.59 8.33 -2.79
CA ASN A 96 0.60 9.79 -2.63
C ASN A 96 0.36 10.51 -3.97
N LYS A 97 0.47 9.81 -5.10
CA LYS A 97 0.35 10.40 -6.44
C LYS A 97 -1.04 10.13 -6.97
N LYS A 98 -1.65 11.12 -7.64
CA LYS A 98 -2.91 10.90 -8.34
C LYS A 98 -2.72 9.79 -9.39
N ILE A 99 -3.52 8.72 -9.30
CA ILE A 99 -3.51 7.66 -10.29
C ILE A 99 -4.00 8.24 -11.63
N GLU A 100 -3.25 7.98 -12.70
CA GLU A 100 -3.53 8.49 -14.04
C GLU A 100 -4.85 7.90 -14.59
N ASN A 101 -5.10 6.61 -14.33
CA ASN A 101 -6.34 5.92 -14.66
C ASN A 101 -7.18 5.62 -13.40
N GLU A 102 -7.85 6.64 -12.89
CA GLU A 102 -8.71 6.53 -11.70
C GLU A 102 -9.85 5.51 -11.89
N ALA A 103 -10.37 5.33 -13.11
CA ALA A 103 -11.38 4.30 -13.41
C ALA A 103 -10.87 2.88 -13.15
N ALA A 104 -9.65 2.56 -13.59
CA ALA A 104 -9.03 1.26 -13.33
C ALA A 104 -8.80 1.03 -11.82
N ALA A 105 -8.39 2.08 -11.10
CA ALA A 105 -8.22 2.00 -9.65
C ALA A 105 -9.54 1.66 -8.93
N TRP A 106 -10.64 2.34 -9.26
CA TRP A 106 -11.95 2.00 -8.67
C TRP A 106 -12.36 0.57 -8.98
N LYS A 107 -12.18 0.12 -10.23
CA LYS A 107 -12.54 -1.24 -10.66
C LYS A 107 -11.78 -2.32 -9.90
N MET A 108 -10.49 -2.11 -9.64
CA MET A 108 -9.66 -3.07 -8.91
C MET A 108 -10.16 -3.35 -7.48
N TYR A 109 -10.73 -2.34 -6.81
CA TYR A 109 -11.25 -2.47 -5.44
C TYR A 109 -12.78 -2.65 -5.35
N SER A 110 -13.42 -2.76 -6.51
CA SER A 110 -14.84 -3.06 -6.70
C SER A 110 -15.00 -4.05 -7.87
N PRO A 111 -14.44 -5.28 -7.76
CA PRO A 111 -14.43 -6.21 -8.90
C PRO A 111 -15.83 -6.69 -9.30
N ASN A 112 -16.79 -6.62 -8.37
CA ASN A 112 -18.20 -6.92 -8.63
C ASN A 112 -18.99 -5.62 -8.68
N ASP A 113 -19.89 -5.47 -9.67
CA ASP A 113 -20.66 -4.25 -9.93
C ASP A 113 -21.50 -3.74 -8.74
N ASN A 114 -21.77 -4.61 -7.75
CA ASN A 114 -22.53 -4.29 -6.55
C ASN A 114 -21.66 -3.85 -5.35
N ALA A 115 -20.34 -3.99 -5.41
CA ALA A 115 -19.46 -3.64 -4.29
C ALA A 115 -19.00 -2.18 -4.41
N LYS A 116 -19.38 -1.33 -3.46
CA LYS A 116 -18.87 0.06 -3.39
C LYS A 116 -17.46 0.11 -2.86
N SER A 117 -16.65 0.99 -3.44
CA SER A 117 -15.30 1.31 -2.97
C SER A 117 -15.22 2.76 -2.54
N ILE A 118 -14.22 3.03 -1.69
CA ILE A 118 -13.88 4.36 -1.24
C ILE A 118 -12.39 4.57 -1.35
N LYS A 119 -12.00 5.83 -1.45
CA LYS A 119 -10.63 6.29 -1.35
C LYS A 119 -10.49 7.01 -0.02
N VAL A 120 -9.69 6.45 0.88
CA VAL A 120 -9.45 6.98 2.22
C VAL A 120 -8.13 7.72 2.22
N TYR A 121 -8.15 8.99 2.62
CA TYR A 121 -6.97 9.84 2.75
C TYR A 121 -6.53 9.87 4.20
N PHE A 122 -5.24 9.63 4.41
CA PHE A 122 -4.59 9.65 5.71
C PHE A 122 -3.67 10.85 5.83
N ASN A 123 -3.69 11.50 6.98
CA ASN A 123 -2.61 12.38 7.39
C ASN A 123 -1.39 11.50 7.73
N LEU A 124 -0.30 11.64 6.97
CA LEU A 124 0.85 10.75 7.13
C LEU A 124 1.52 10.96 8.50
N ASP A 125 1.66 12.20 8.97
CA ASP A 125 2.32 12.50 10.24
C ASP A 125 1.56 11.88 11.41
N GLU A 126 0.24 12.07 11.48
CA GLU A 126 -0.61 11.48 12.52
C GLU A 126 -0.61 9.94 12.43
N PHE A 127 -0.56 9.39 11.20
CA PHE A 127 -0.51 7.95 11.00
C PHE A 127 0.83 7.36 11.48
N LEU A 128 1.95 7.99 11.13
CA LEU A 128 3.28 7.58 11.57
C LEU A 128 3.44 7.73 13.09
N ALA A 129 2.95 8.82 13.69
CA ALA A 129 2.98 9.01 15.15
C ALA A 129 2.32 7.84 15.89
N ARG A 130 1.15 7.40 15.43
CA ARG A 130 0.43 6.26 16.03
C ARG A 130 1.08 4.93 15.74
N LEU A 131 1.63 4.74 14.54
CA LEU A 131 2.42 3.55 14.22
C LEU A 131 3.65 3.44 15.12
N ASN A 132 4.32 4.57 15.42
CA ASN A 132 5.44 4.61 16.33
C ASN A 132 5.04 4.19 17.76
N GLU A 133 3.95 4.73 18.29
CA GLU A 133 3.47 4.34 19.63
C GLU A 133 2.99 2.88 19.68
N PHE A 134 2.32 2.40 18.64
CA PHE A 134 1.99 0.99 18.50
C PHE A 134 3.25 0.12 18.48
N ALA A 135 4.22 0.45 17.64
CA ALA A 135 5.46 -0.30 17.50
C ALA A 135 6.25 -0.35 18.81
N LYS A 136 6.30 0.78 19.54
CA LYS A 136 6.87 0.87 20.88
C LYS A 136 6.19 -0.09 21.85
N ARG A 137 4.86 -0.04 21.96
CA ARG A 137 4.08 -0.87 22.90
C ARG A 137 4.21 -2.35 22.58
N GLU A 138 4.10 -2.72 21.32
CA GLU A 138 4.13 -4.10 20.86
C GLU A 138 5.56 -4.64 20.64
N LYS A 139 6.60 -3.82 20.91
CA LYS A 139 8.02 -4.15 20.67
C LYS A 139 8.32 -4.55 19.21
N LYS A 140 7.64 -3.92 18.27
CA LYS A 140 7.78 -4.12 16.82
C LYS A 140 8.64 -3.03 16.19
N LYS A 141 9.03 -3.24 14.93
CA LYS A 141 9.64 -2.21 14.09
C LYS A 141 8.74 -1.93 12.90
N VAL A 142 8.70 -0.67 12.46
CA VAL A 142 7.97 -0.24 11.27
C VAL A 142 8.96 0.21 10.22
N TYR A 143 8.75 -0.20 8.98
CA TYR A 143 9.56 0.21 7.85
C TYR A 143 8.65 0.82 6.78
N ILE A 144 9.07 1.90 6.14
CA ILE A 144 8.31 2.56 5.07
C ILE A 144 9.20 2.77 3.85
N GLY A 145 8.72 2.38 2.67
CA GLY A 145 9.49 2.44 1.44
C GLY A 145 8.60 2.68 0.22
N ASN A 146 9.16 3.31 -0.81
CA ASN A 146 8.52 3.35 -2.13
C ASN A 146 8.67 1.98 -2.82
N ALA A 147 7.67 1.60 -3.62
CA ALA A 147 7.84 0.52 -4.57
C ALA A 147 8.92 0.87 -5.61
N ILE A 148 9.68 -0.15 -6.00
CA ILE A 148 10.84 -0.06 -6.90
C ILE A 148 10.42 -0.58 -8.28
N TYR A 149 10.21 0.35 -9.21
CA TYR A 149 9.73 0.06 -10.57
C TYR A 149 10.84 0.00 -11.63
N SER A 150 12.10 0.07 -11.22
CA SER A 150 13.27 0.14 -12.11
C SER A 150 13.58 -1.16 -12.86
N PHE A 151 12.94 -2.26 -12.48
CA PHE A 151 13.20 -3.59 -13.03
C PHE A 151 12.05 -4.06 -13.92
N THR A 152 12.41 -4.62 -15.07
CA THR A 152 11.50 -5.33 -15.95
C THR A 152 11.20 -6.73 -15.39
N LYS A 153 10.15 -7.37 -15.91
CA LYS A 153 9.83 -8.77 -15.59
C LYS A 153 11.05 -9.70 -15.73
N LYS A 154 11.76 -9.63 -16.85
CA LYS A 154 12.92 -10.50 -17.12
C LYS A 154 14.08 -10.26 -16.15
N GLU A 155 14.25 -9.02 -15.68
CA GLU A 155 15.30 -8.67 -14.71
C GLU A 155 14.92 -9.17 -13.31
N ILE A 156 13.67 -8.96 -12.86
CA ILE A 156 13.18 -9.55 -11.60
C ILE A 156 13.33 -11.07 -11.64
N ASP A 157 13.07 -11.70 -12.79
CA ASP A 157 13.11 -13.15 -12.91
C ASP A 157 14.48 -13.77 -12.69
N LYS A 158 15.54 -13.00 -12.89
CA LYS A 158 16.93 -13.43 -12.78
C LYS A 158 17.69 -12.73 -11.65
N LEU A 159 17.02 -11.90 -10.85
CA LEU A 159 17.68 -11.02 -9.88
C LEU A 159 18.51 -11.78 -8.84
N ASP A 160 18.15 -13.02 -8.53
CA ASP A 160 18.85 -13.91 -7.59
C ASP A 160 20.04 -14.66 -8.20
N LYS A 161 20.29 -14.51 -9.51
CA LYS A 161 21.45 -15.12 -10.18
C LYS A 161 22.67 -14.22 -10.09
N GLU A 162 23.79 -14.82 -9.72
CA GLU A 162 25.08 -14.14 -9.63
C GLU A 162 25.45 -13.44 -10.95
N GLY A 163 25.94 -12.20 -10.84
CA GLY A 163 26.31 -11.36 -11.99
C GLY A 163 25.15 -10.66 -12.72
N GLU A 164 23.89 -10.93 -12.35
CA GLU A 164 22.74 -10.20 -12.90
C GLU A 164 22.59 -8.81 -12.27
N LEU A 165 21.96 -7.90 -13.00
CA LEU A 165 21.79 -6.51 -12.58
C LEU A 165 21.00 -6.43 -11.28
N GLY A 166 21.62 -5.88 -10.23
CA GLY A 166 20.98 -5.69 -8.92
C GLY A 166 21.18 -6.85 -7.95
N ASN A 167 21.76 -7.98 -8.38
CA ASN A 167 22.03 -9.12 -7.50
C ASN A 167 22.86 -8.71 -6.27
N ASP A 168 24.02 -8.08 -6.48
CA ASP A 168 24.91 -7.63 -5.39
C ASP A 168 24.25 -6.65 -4.41
N ILE A 169 23.22 -5.93 -4.85
CA ILE A 169 22.50 -4.93 -4.06
C ILE A 169 21.42 -5.59 -3.20
N PHE A 170 20.64 -6.51 -3.78
CA PHE A 170 19.51 -7.13 -3.10
C PHE A 170 19.87 -8.45 -2.40
N PHE A 171 20.90 -9.15 -2.86
CA PHE A 171 21.39 -10.42 -2.34
C PHE A 171 22.87 -10.34 -1.91
N PRO A 172 23.26 -9.38 -1.05
CA PRO A 172 24.63 -9.34 -0.57
C PRO A 172 24.92 -10.53 0.33
N LYS A 173 26.21 -10.80 0.54
CA LYS A 173 26.69 -11.88 1.43
C LYS A 173 26.13 -11.76 2.86
N ASP A 174 26.02 -10.53 3.39
CA ASP A 174 25.37 -10.27 4.68
C ASP A 174 23.93 -9.81 4.46
N PHE A 175 23.07 -10.76 4.10
CA PHE A 175 21.66 -10.50 3.84
C PHE A 175 20.90 -10.15 5.13
N SER A 176 20.21 -9.01 5.11
CA SER A 176 19.50 -8.47 6.29
C SER A 176 17.98 -8.35 6.07
N ILE A 177 17.25 -7.96 7.12
CA ILE A 177 15.80 -7.72 7.00
C ILE A 177 15.50 -6.55 6.06
N GLU A 178 16.36 -5.54 6.01
CA GLU A 178 16.25 -4.40 5.10
C GLU A 178 16.33 -4.86 3.64
N HIS A 179 17.25 -5.76 3.32
CA HIS A 179 17.35 -6.37 1.98
C HIS A 179 16.08 -7.14 1.62
N TYR A 180 15.57 -7.94 2.56
CA TYR A 180 14.33 -8.70 2.38
C TYR A 180 13.11 -7.79 2.16
N LEU A 181 12.98 -6.73 2.95
CA LEU A 181 11.90 -5.75 2.78
C LEU A 181 12.04 -4.96 1.48
N SER A 182 13.27 -4.67 1.05
CA SER A 182 13.53 -4.02 -0.25
C SER A 182 13.20 -4.94 -1.43
N LEU A 183 13.42 -6.24 -1.32
CA LEU A 183 12.89 -7.22 -2.29
C LEU A 183 11.37 -7.19 -2.33
N MET A 184 10.72 -7.08 -1.16
CA MET A 184 9.27 -6.86 -1.05
C MET A 184 8.83 -5.45 -1.50
N CYS A 185 9.72 -4.56 -1.92
CA CYS A 185 9.36 -3.32 -2.60
C CYS A 185 9.45 -3.45 -4.13
N LEU A 186 10.04 -4.51 -4.67
CA LEU A 186 10.13 -4.70 -6.12
C LEU A 186 8.74 -4.86 -6.72
N LYS A 187 8.51 -4.10 -7.80
CA LYS A 187 7.28 -4.18 -8.57
C LYS A 187 7.59 -3.99 -10.05
N ARG A 188 6.84 -4.69 -10.90
CA ARG A 188 7.04 -4.61 -12.35
C ARG A 188 6.82 -3.17 -12.83
N SER A 189 7.68 -2.69 -13.73
CA SER A 189 7.61 -1.32 -14.28
C SER A 189 6.24 -0.93 -14.87
N SER A 190 5.47 -1.91 -15.37
CA SER A 190 4.11 -1.71 -15.88
C SER A 190 3.11 -1.22 -14.85
N PHE A 191 3.40 -1.36 -13.55
CA PHE A 191 2.56 -0.90 -12.43
C PHE A 191 3.07 0.41 -11.81
N SER A 192 4.03 1.09 -12.44
CA SER A 192 4.58 2.37 -11.96
C SER A 192 3.52 3.47 -11.79
N PHE A 193 2.38 3.36 -12.47
CA PHE A 193 1.24 4.25 -12.32
C PHE A 193 0.58 4.20 -10.94
N GLU A 194 0.78 3.13 -10.15
CA GLU A 194 0.26 3.00 -8.79
C GLU A 194 1.01 3.90 -7.79
N ASN A 195 2.29 4.16 -8.06
CA ASN A 195 3.22 4.91 -7.20
C ASN A 195 3.11 4.49 -5.72
N GLU A 196 3.22 3.19 -5.49
CA GLU A 196 2.91 2.57 -4.22
C GLU A 196 3.96 2.89 -3.16
N ILE A 197 3.49 3.15 -1.94
CA ILE A 197 4.28 3.26 -0.72
C ILE A 197 3.87 2.08 0.17
N ARG A 198 4.85 1.28 0.58
CA ARG A 198 4.66 0.11 1.44
C ARG A 198 5.06 0.44 2.86
N ILE A 199 4.17 0.17 3.80
CA ILE A 199 4.40 0.29 5.23
C ILE A 199 4.41 -1.13 5.81
N PHE A 200 5.57 -1.56 6.27
CA PHE A 200 5.78 -2.88 6.88
C PHE A 200 5.82 -2.79 8.38
N ILE A 201 5.17 -3.73 9.04
CA ILE A 201 5.34 -4.03 10.46
C ILE A 201 6.12 -5.34 10.56
N VAL A 202 7.27 -5.29 11.23
CA VAL A 202 8.12 -6.45 11.49
C VAL A 202 8.00 -6.82 12.97
N ASP A 203 7.47 -8.01 13.21
CA ASP A 203 7.35 -8.64 14.52
C ASP A 203 8.43 -9.71 14.69
N LYS A 204 8.98 -9.82 15.90
CA LYS A 204 10.02 -10.79 16.28
C LYS A 204 9.45 -12.02 17.02
N LYS A 205 8.13 -12.24 16.99
CA LYS A 205 7.47 -13.36 17.69
C LYS A 205 7.86 -14.73 17.11
N LYS A 206 7.94 -15.74 17.99
CA LYS A 206 8.26 -17.15 17.68
C LYS A 206 7.23 -17.81 16.73
N LYS A 207 7.66 -18.94 16.16
CA LYS A 207 7.13 -19.68 15.00
C LYS A 207 5.65 -20.11 15.03
N ASP A 208 4.97 -20.15 16.16
CA ASP A 208 3.74 -20.96 16.30
C ASP A 208 2.40 -20.33 15.89
N ASP A 209 2.39 -19.15 15.24
CA ASP A 209 1.14 -18.68 14.63
C ASP A 209 1.33 -18.40 13.14
N PHE A 210 0.53 -19.07 12.30
CA PHE A 210 0.30 -18.75 10.88
C PHE A 210 -0.50 -17.45 10.71
N LEU A 211 -0.12 -16.38 11.42
CA LEU A 211 -0.79 -15.09 11.31
C LEU A 211 -0.54 -14.51 9.92
N VAL A 212 -1.61 -14.44 9.13
CA VAL A 212 -1.64 -13.72 7.85
C VAL A 212 -1.99 -12.25 8.03
N VAL A 213 -2.32 -11.81 9.24
CA VAL A 213 -2.74 -10.44 9.55
C VAL A 213 -2.16 -9.94 10.87
N ASP A 214 -1.85 -8.65 10.90
CA ASP A 214 -1.57 -7.91 12.13
C ASP A 214 -2.55 -6.75 12.27
N LYS A 215 -2.99 -6.54 13.50
CA LYS A 215 -4.07 -5.60 13.84
C LYS A 215 -3.47 -4.34 14.45
N PHE A 216 -3.58 -3.25 13.71
CA PHE A 216 -3.23 -1.91 14.16
C PHE A 216 -4.49 -1.22 14.71
N PRO A 217 -4.46 -0.66 15.94
CA PRO A 217 -5.61 0.08 16.46
C PRO A 217 -6.02 1.22 15.53
N PHE A 218 -7.25 1.15 15.04
CA PHE A 218 -7.77 2.15 14.13
C PHE A 218 -8.32 3.34 14.90
N ASP A 219 -7.88 4.54 14.53
CA ASP A 219 -8.43 5.80 15.02
C ASP A 219 -8.74 6.70 13.83
N GLU A 220 -9.99 7.12 13.74
CA GLU A 220 -10.48 7.96 12.64
C GLU A 220 -9.79 9.32 12.55
N LYS A 221 -9.11 9.79 13.60
CA LYS A 221 -8.31 11.03 13.57
C LYS A 221 -7.18 10.97 12.55
N ILE A 222 -6.71 9.78 12.16
CA ILE A 222 -5.72 9.64 11.09
C ILE A 222 -6.32 9.97 9.70
N ILE A 223 -7.65 9.98 9.57
CA ILE A 223 -8.34 10.18 8.29
C ILE A 223 -8.61 11.66 8.07
N SER A 224 -8.05 12.20 7.00
CA SER A 224 -8.28 13.59 6.59
C SER A 224 -9.50 13.74 5.70
N ALA A 225 -9.79 12.74 4.87
CA ALA A 225 -10.94 12.73 3.98
C ALA A 225 -11.30 11.34 3.45
N ILE A 226 -12.50 11.22 2.88
CA ILE A 226 -12.94 10.06 2.09
C ILE A 226 -13.51 10.55 0.75
N THR A 227 -13.21 9.87 -0.35
CA THR A 227 -13.94 9.99 -1.62
C THR A 227 -14.72 8.71 -1.89
N ILE A 228 -16.01 8.85 -2.20
CA ILE A 228 -16.88 7.73 -2.58
C ILE A 228 -16.77 7.49 -4.10
N SER A 229 -16.58 6.22 -4.50
CA SER A 229 -16.54 5.82 -5.91
C SER A 229 -17.79 6.25 -6.68
N PRO A 230 -17.72 6.56 -7.98
CA PRO A 230 -18.91 6.85 -8.76
C PRO A 230 -19.74 5.57 -9.03
N ILE A 231 -20.93 5.73 -9.59
CA ILE A 231 -21.66 4.64 -10.25
C ILE A 231 -21.04 4.44 -11.65
N ILE A 232 -20.83 3.20 -12.07
CA ILE A 232 -20.39 2.89 -13.44
C ILE A 232 -21.45 3.42 -14.41
N PRO A 233 -21.08 4.24 -15.41
CA PRO A 233 -22.04 4.74 -16.40
C PRO A 233 -22.75 3.59 -17.11
N PHE A 234 -24.05 3.75 -17.32
CA PHE A 234 -24.81 2.79 -18.11
C PHE A 234 -24.34 2.78 -19.57
N SER A 235 -24.58 1.66 -20.26
CA SER A 235 -24.32 1.54 -21.69
C SER A 235 -25.12 2.57 -22.49
N TYR A 236 -24.73 2.78 -23.75
CA TYR A 236 -25.33 3.82 -24.59
C TYR A 236 -26.86 3.64 -24.75
N ASP A 237 -27.31 2.40 -24.90
CA ASP A 237 -28.72 2.04 -25.15
C ASP A 237 -29.54 1.84 -23.86
N ASP A 238 -28.94 2.05 -22.69
CA ASP A 238 -29.63 1.86 -21.41
C ASP A 238 -30.56 3.06 -21.12
N SER A 239 -31.85 2.78 -20.96
CA SER A 239 -32.88 3.79 -20.66
C SER A 239 -32.61 4.55 -19.36
N ARG A 240 -31.89 3.95 -18.40
CA ARG A 240 -31.51 4.56 -17.10
C ARG A 240 -30.47 5.67 -17.24
N LYS A 241 -29.82 5.80 -18.40
CA LYS A 241 -28.87 6.90 -18.67
C LYS A 241 -29.47 8.29 -18.41
N ARG A 242 -30.77 8.46 -18.68
CA ARG A 242 -31.51 9.72 -18.43
C ARG A 242 -31.55 10.11 -16.95
N ILE A 243 -31.47 9.13 -16.04
CA ILE A 243 -31.51 9.35 -14.59
C ILE A 243 -30.16 9.15 -13.91
N TYR A 244 -29.08 8.91 -14.66
CA TYR A 244 -27.75 8.59 -14.11
C TYR A 244 -27.27 9.61 -13.07
N ASN A 245 -27.35 10.91 -13.38
CA ASN A 245 -26.92 11.96 -12.44
C ASN A 245 -27.75 11.99 -11.15
N ARG A 246 -29.06 11.68 -11.25
CA ARG A 246 -29.93 11.58 -10.07
C ARG A 246 -29.55 10.38 -9.21
N LEU A 247 -29.32 9.21 -9.82
CA LEU A 247 -28.87 8.01 -9.11
C LEU A 247 -27.53 8.22 -8.42
N LEU A 248 -26.56 8.81 -9.13
CA LEU A 248 -25.24 9.12 -8.60
C LEU A 248 -25.31 10.04 -7.38
N ASN A 249 -26.16 11.07 -7.43
CA ASN A 249 -26.35 11.98 -6.31
C ASN A 249 -27.04 11.31 -5.12
N LEU A 250 -28.10 10.53 -5.35
CA LEU A 250 -28.81 9.82 -4.30
C LEU A 250 -27.91 8.81 -3.58
N GLU A 251 -27.15 8.00 -4.33
CA GLU A 251 -26.22 7.04 -3.76
C GLU A 251 -25.13 7.73 -2.93
N PHE A 252 -24.55 8.81 -3.46
CA PHE A 252 -23.58 9.61 -2.71
C PHE A 252 -24.15 10.13 -1.38
N GLN A 253 -25.37 10.70 -1.39
CA GLN A 253 -25.97 11.21 -0.16
C GLN A 253 -26.29 10.09 0.84
N ASN A 254 -26.75 8.92 0.37
CA ASN A 254 -27.03 7.78 1.23
C ASN A 254 -25.76 7.26 1.91
N ILE A 255 -24.69 7.04 1.15
CA ILE A 255 -23.41 6.57 1.70
C ILE A 255 -22.78 7.63 2.60
N LYS A 256 -22.84 8.92 2.21
CA LYS A 256 -22.36 10.03 3.04
C LYS A 256 -23.09 10.07 4.38
N LYS A 257 -24.42 9.94 4.37
CA LYS A 257 -25.24 9.91 5.57
C LYS A 257 -24.84 8.73 6.46
N ASP A 258 -24.76 7.51 5.91
CA ASP A 258 -24.36 6.33 6.69
C ASP A 258 -22.95 6.47 7.30
N LEU A 259 -21.98 7.04 6.58
CA LEU A 259 -20.65 7.31 7.13
C LEU A 259 -20.71 8.30 8.31
N ILE A 260 -21.52 9.35 8.21
CA ILE A 260 -21.73 10.35 9.27
C ILE A 260 -22.46 9.74 10.47
N ASP A 261 -23.52 8.96 10.23
CA ASP A 261 -24.30 8.27 11.26
C ASP A 261 -23.43 7.27 12.04
N ARG A 262 -22.42 6.68 11.38
CA ARG A 262 -21.37 5.86 11.99
C ARG A 262 -20.28 6.69 12.68
N GLY A 263 -20.45 8.01 12.83
CA GLY A 263 -19.58 8.90 13.59
C GLY A 263 -18.38 9.47 12.83
N LEU A 264 -18.29 9.32 11.50
CA LEU A 264 -17.18 9.87 10.73
C LEU A 264 -17.25 11.40 10.67
N LYS A 265 -16.16 12.07 11.08
CA LYS A 265 -16.09 13.55 11.16
C LYS A 265 -15.24 14.21 10.07
N CYS A 266 -14.61 13.43 9.19
CA CYS A 266 -13.75 13.97 8.15
C CYS A 266 -14.56 14.50 6.95
N LYS A 267 -13.87 15.16 6.01
CA LYS A 267 -14.49 15.60 4.76
C LYS A 267 -14.87 14.39 3.89
N ILE A 268 -16.07 14.40 3.32
CA ILE A 268 -16.56 13.35 2.42
C ILE A 268 -16.85 13.95 1.05
N TYR A 269 -16.18 13.43 0.04
CA TYR A 269 -16.24 13.89 -1.34
C TYR A 269 -16.90 12.87 -2.25
N LYS A 270 -17.58 13.38 -3.28
CA LYS A 270 -18.04 12.58 -4.41
C LYS A 270 -16.92 12.52 -5.44
N SER A 271 -16.66 11.35 -6.03
CA SER A 271 -15.77 11.27 -7.19
C SER A 271 -16.28 12.14 -8.35
N SER A 272 -15.36 12.83 -9.04
CA SER A 272 -15.68 13.58 -10.26
C SER A 272 -15.58 12.72 -11.52
N LEU A 273 -15.23 11.44 -11.39
CA LEU A 273 -15.11 10.53 -12.53
C LEU A 273 -16.49 10.32 -13.18
N TYR A 274 -16.54 10.39 -14.51
CA TYR A 274 -17.75 10.32 -15.35
C TYR A 274 -18.73 11.50 -15.24
N VAL A 275 -18.45 12.49 -14.39
CA VAL A 275 -19.21 13.73 -14.36
C VAL A 275 -18.69 14.62 -15.49
N LYS A 276 -19.53 14.91 -16.50
CA LYS A 276 -19.19 15.93 -17.50
C LYS A 276 -19.03 17.27 -16.78
N LYS A 277 -17.89 17.93 -17.01
CA LYS A 277 -17.68 19.32 -16.59
C LYS A 277 -18.55 20.25 -17.42
#